data_AF-A0A542ZLJ1-F1
#
_entry.id   AF-A0A542ZLJ1-F1
#
_cell.length_a   1.000
_cell.length_b   1.000
_cell.length_c   1.000
_cell.angle_alpha   90.00
_cell.angle_beta   90.00
_cell.angle_gamma   90.00
#
_symmetry.space_group_name_H-M   'P 1'
#
loop_
_entity.id
_entity.type
_entity.pdbx_description
1 polymer ?
#
loop_
_entity_poly.entity_id
_entity_poly.type
_entity_poly.pdbx_seq_one_letter_code
_entity_poly.pdbx_strand_id
1 'polypeptide(L)'
;MVPGHPATVLVCPYPGYNPPAPGSPAPKSARTDGAALARLVNALPEPPGGTMNCGADTGERDVLYFVYAATGRALQVVVERTGCHGVASAFGRRWSPPGDPAAMRLTDRLRALTGA
;
A
#
# COMPACT_ATOMS: atom_id res chain seq x y z
N MET A 1 10.36 0.36 -8.33
CA MET A 1 10.31 -1.10 -8.06
C MET A 1 10.74 -1.35 -6.62
N VAL A 2 10.09 -2.27 -5.91
CA VAL A 2 10.40 -2.67 -4.53
C VAL A 2 11.37 -3.85 -4.56
N PRO A 3 12.56 -3.76 -3.95
CA PRO A 3 13.46 -4.91 -3.88
C PRO A 3 12.82 -6.14 -3.20
N GLY A 4 13.02 -7.33 -3.76
CA GLY A 4 12.25 -8.53 -3.41
C GLY A 4 12.60 -9.21 -2.08
N HIS A 5 13.66 -8.79 -1.39
CA HIS A 5 14.18 -9.43 -0.18
C HIS A 5 14.24 -8.48 1.03
N PRO A 6 13.11 -7.88 1.45
CA PRO A 6 13.06 -7.17 2.72
C PRO A 6 13.19 -8.16 3.89
N ALA A 7 13.82 -7.74 4.98
CA ALA A 7 13.87 -8.52 6.22
C ALA A 7 12.52 -8.50 6.96
N THR A 8 11.82 -7.37 6.91
CA THR A 8 10.46 -7.22 7.45
C THR A 8 9.74 -6.08 6.75
N VAL A 9 8.42 -6.09 6.82
CA VAL A 9 7.56 -4.97 6.43
C VAL A 9 6.72 -4.56 7.62
N LEU A 10 6.77 -3.27 7.95
CA LEU A 10 5.79 -2.62 8.82
C LEU A 10 4.67 -2.06 7.96
N VAL A 11 3.43 -2.42 8.26
CA VAL A 11 2.22 -1.91 7.61
C VAL A 11 1.50 -0.98 8.58
N CYS A 12 1.34 0.28 8.18
CA CYS A 12 0.69 1.32 8.96
C CYS A 12 -0.54 1.86 8.22
N PRO A 13 -1.77 1.47 8.62
CA PRO A 13 -2.97 2.04 8.04
C PRO A 13 -3.15 3.51 8.47
N TYR A 14 -3.50 4.35 7.51
CA TYR A 14 -3.80 5.77 7.70
C TYR A 14 -5.27 6.02 7.32
N PRO A 15 -6.11 6.53 8.26
CA PRO A 15 -7.55 6.68 8.06
C PRO A 15 -7.95 7.82 7.11
N GLY A 16 -6.98 8.47 6.47
CA GLY A 16 -7.24 9.57 5.54
C GLY A 16 -7.47 10.91 6.22
N TYR A 17 -8.08 11.83 5.48
CA TYR A 17 -8.35 13.19 5.95
C TYR A 17 -9.58 13.27 6.86
N ASN A 18 -10.51 12.32 6.70
CA ASN A 18 -11.73 12.28 7.48
C ASN A 18 -11.49 11.54 8.81
N PRO A 19 -12.06 12.04 9.93
CA PRO A 19 -12.01 11.31 11.17
C PRO A 19 -12.76 9.97 11.01
N PRO A 20 -12.26 8.86 11.60
CA PRO A 20 -12.99 7.61 11.62
C PRO A 20 -14.40 7.82 12.19
N ALA A 21 -15.41 7.13 11.63
CA ALA A 21 -16.76 7.20 12.16
C ALA A 21 -16.76 6.78 13.65
N PRO A 22 -17.58 7.41 14.51
CA PRO A 22 -17.65 7.05 15.93
C PRO A 22 -17.88 5.55 16.13
N GLY A 23 -17.06 4.91 16.97
CA GLY A 23 -17.12 3.46 17.22
C GLY A 23 -16.37 2.58 16.21
N SER A 24 -15.76 3.17 15.17
CA SER A 24 -14.88 2.42 14.27
C SER A 24 -13.66 1.88 15.01
N PRO A 25 -13.25 0.62 14.76
CA PRO A 25 -12.02 0.09 15.32
C PRO A 25 -10.83 0.98 14.98
N ALA A 26 -9.94 1.21 15.95
CA ALA A 26 -8.71 1.92 15.70
C ALA A 26 -7.84 1.15 14.68
N PRO A 27 -7.27 1.81 13.67
CA PRO A 27 -6.35 1.18 12.74
C PRO A 27 -5.16 0.56 13.48
N LYS A 28 -4.82 -0.70 13.18
CA LYS A 28 -3.71 -1.40 13.83
C LYS A 28 -2.55 -1.56 12.86
N SER A 29 -1.34 -1.24 13.33
CA SER A 29 -0.13 -1.55 12.59
C SER A 29 0.20 -3.04 12.71
N ALA A 30 0.87 -3.57 11.68
CA ALA A 30 1.23 -4.98 11.61
C ALA A 30 2.65 -5.17 11.07
N ARG A 31 3.29 -6.28 11.42
CA ARG A 31 4.59 -6.69 10.85
C ARG A 31 4.46 -8.03 10.14
N THR A 32 5.17 -8.19 9.02
CA THR A 32 5.17 -9.42 8.22
C THR A 32 6.50 -9.62 7.50
N ASP A 33 6.76 -10.86 7.04
CA ASP A 33 7.72 -11.09 5.95
C ASP A 33 7.20 -10.37 4.69
N GLY A 34 8.08 -9.64 4.02
CA GLY A 34 7.73 -8.71 2.96
C GLY A 34 7.95 -9.20 1.54
N ALA A 35 8.56 -10.36 1.31
CA ALA A 35 8.90 -10.79 -0.05
C ALA A 35 7.66 -10.97 -0.94
N ALA A 36 6.58 -11.52 -0.38
CA ALA A 36 5.31 -11.67 -1.09
C ALA A 36 4.64 -10.32 -1.40
N LEU A 37 4.66 -9.37 -0.45
CA LEU A 37 4.11 -8.03 -0.69
C LEU A 37 4.92 -7.27 -1.75
N ALA A 38 6.25 -7.37 -1.73
CA ALA A 38 7.11 -6.74 -2.73
C ALA A 38 6.77 -7.25 -4.14
N ARG A 39 6.55 -8.56 -4.29
CA ARG A 39 6.11 -9.16 -5.56
C ARG A 39 4.75 -8.63 -6.01
N LEU A 40 3.77 -8.53 -5.11
CA LEU A 40 2.45 -7.98 -5.43
C LEU A 40 2.53 -6.52 -5.88
N VAL A 41 3.28 -5.69 -5.16
CA VAL A 41 3.50 -4.27 -5.53
C VAL A 41 4.16 -4.14 -6.89
N ASN A 42 5.18 -4.97 -7.17
CA ASN A 42 5.88 -4.93 -8.46
C ASN A 42 5.06 -5.47 -9.63
N ALA A 43 4.08 -6.34 -9.37
CA ALA A 43 3.20 -6.92 -10.38
C ALA A 43 2.12 -5.94 -10.85
N LEU A 44 1.90 -4.84 -10.14
CA LEU A 44 0.94 -3.83 -10.53
C LEU A 44 1.37 -3.13 -11.85
N PRO A 45 0.42 -2.78 -12.72
CA PRO A 45 0.70 -2.01 -13.91
C PRO A 45 1.18 -0.60 -13.57
N GLU A 46 1.82 0.03 -14.55
CA GLU A 46 2.08 1.47 -14.49
C GLU A 46 0.77 2.24 -14.69
N PRO A 47 0.59 3.39 -14.01
CA PRO A 47 -0.57 4.23 -14.25
C PRO A 47 -0.58 4.73 -15.70
N PRO A 48 -1.77 4.98 -16.29
CA PRO A 48 -1.86 5.66 -17.57
C PRO A 48 -1.18 7.02 -17.46
N GLY A 49 -0.54 7.44 -18.54
CA GLY A 49 0.08 8.77 -18.60
C GLY A 49 -0.96 9.88 -18.40
N GLY A 50 -0.49 11.03 -17.89
CA GLY A 50 -1.34 12.20 -17.63
C GLY A 50 -1.85 12.30 -16.19
N THR A 51 -2.81 13.20 -15.99
CA THR A 51 -3.41 13.45 -14.67
C THR A 51 -4.60 12.52 -14.46
N MET A 52 -4.52 11.67 -13.44
CA MET A 52 -5.66 10.89 -12.97
C MET A 52 -6.39 11.68 -11.89
N ASN A 53 -7.66 12.02 -12.16
CA ASN A 53 -8.55 12.62 -11.16
C ASN A 53 -9.56 11.56 -10.72
N CYS A 54 -9.44 11.11 -9.47
CA CYS A 54 -10.35 10.15 -8.88
C CYS A 54 -11.14 10.84 -7.76
N GLY A 55 -12.41 11.19 -8.04
CA GLY A 55 -13.23 11.99 -7.13
C GLY A 55 -13.57 11.35 -5.79
N ALA A 56 -13.26 10.06 -5.61
CA ALA A 56 -13.48 9.31 -4.37
C ALA A 56 -12.22 9.24 -3.47
N ASP A 57 -11.25 10.13 -3.64
CA ASP A 57 -10.05 10.15 -2.79
C ASP A 57 -10.33 10.79 -1.43
N THR A 58 -10.45 9.97 -0.39
CA THR A 58 -10.57 10.42 1.01
C THR A 58 -9.21 10.50 1.73
N GLY A 59 -8.12 10.24 1.02
CA GLY A 59 -6.74 10.19 1.55
C GLY A 59 -6.42 8.93 2.33
N GLU A 60 -7.33 7.97 2.42
CA GLU A 60 -7.11 6.69 3.09
C GLU A 60 -6.02 5.89 2.38
N ARG A 61 -5.03 5.41 3.15
CA ARG A 61 -3.86 4.72 2.59
C ARG A 61 -3.21 3.80 3.59
N ASP A 62 -2.56 2.76 3.11
CA ASP A 62 -1.61 1.99 3.88
C ASP A 62 -0.19 2.48 3.57
N VAL A 63 0.60 2.72 4.61
CA VAL A 63 2.02 3.05 4.50
C VAL A 63 2.83 1.81 4.85
N LEU A 64 3.55 1.27 3.87
CA LEU A 64 4.39 0.09 4.01
C LEU A 64 5.84 0.55 4.13
N TYR A 65 6.55 0.07 5.15
CA TYR A 65 7.98 0.27 5.32
C TYR A 65 8.70 -1.07 5.11
N PHE A 66 9.29 -1.25 3.94
CA PHE A 66 10.14 -2.40 3.62
C PHE A 66 11.54 -2.19 4.20
N VAL A 67 11.90 -2.92 5.24
CA VAL A 67 13.18 -2.78 5.96
C VAL A 67 14.20 -3.79 5.42
N TYR A 68 15.38 -3.32 5.01
CA TYR A 68 16.43 -4.15 4.41
C TYR A 68 17.64 -4.27 5.34
N ALA A 69 17.78 -5.42 6.02
CA ALA A 69 18.84 -5.65 6.99
C ALA A 69 20.25 -5.43 6.41
N ALA A 70 20.49 -5.83 5.16
CA ALA A 70 21.79 -5.68 4.49
C ALA A 70 22.26 -4.23 4.34
N THR A 71 21.34 -3.25 4.33
CA THR A 71 21.68 -1.82 4.15
C THR A 71 21.27 -0.96 5.33
N GLY A 72 20.47 -1.48 6.27
CA GLY A 72 19.87 -0.71 7.35
C GLY A 72 18.82 0.32 6.89
N ARG A 73 18.44 0.34 5.60
CA ARG A 73 17.50 1.31 5.03
C ARG A 73 16.08 0.76 4.98
N ALA A 74 15.10 1.66 5.01
CA ALA A 74 13.71 1.36 4.74
C ALA A 74 13.24 2.03 3.44
N LEU A 75 12.48 1.30 2.63
CA LEU A 75 11.74 1.87 1.50
C LEU A 75 10.28 2.06 1.92
N GLN A 76 9.81 3.31 1.82
CA GLN A 76 8.41 3.63 1.99
C GLN A 76 7.65 3.36 0.69
N VAL A 77 6.53 2.67 0.80
CA VAL A 77 5.54 2.49 -0.26
C VAL A 77 4.18 2.90 0.29
N VAL A 78 3.49 3.79 -0.42
CA VAL A 78 2.13 4.23 -0.08
C VAL A 78 1.16 3.50 -1.00
N VAL A 79 0.14 2.88 -0.43
CA VAL A 79 -0.94 2.20 -1.15
C VAL A 79 -2.25 2.92 -0.82
N GLU A 80 -2.85 3.59 -1.78
CA GLU A 80 -4.14 4.25 -1.60
C GLU A 80 -5.25 3.20 -1.46
N ARG A 81 -6.09 3.34 -0.43
CA ARG A 81 -7.26 2.48 -0.21
C ARG A 81 -8.49 2.98 -0.94
N THR A 82 -8.56 4.30 -1.16
CA THR A 82 -9.63 5.02 -1.86
C THR A 82 -9.04 5.84 -3.02
N GLY A 83 -9.86 6.54 -3.79
CA GLY A 83 -9.36 7.38 -4.87
C GLY A 83 -8.87 6.57 -6.07
N CYS A 84 -7.62 6.81 -6.51
CA CYS A 84 -7.08 6.15 -7.69
C CYS A 84 -6.51 4.77 -7.41
N HIS A 85 -6.49 4.31 -6.16
CA HIS A 85 -5.80 3.08 -5.77
C HIS A 85 -4.33 3.09 -6.26
N GLY A 86 -3.69 4.25 -6.18
CA GLY A 86 -2.30 4.44 -6.52
C GLY A 86 -1.38 3.69 -5.55
N VAL A 87 -0.29 3.16 -6.09
CA VAL A 87 0.81 2.61 -5.30
C VAL A 87 2.07 3.38 -5.63
N ALA A 88 2.60 4.13 -4.69
CA ALA A 88 3.71 5.05 -4.91
C ALA A 88 4.91 4.72 -4.03
N SER A 89 6.10 4.84 -4.58
CA SER A 89 7.36 4.76 -3.86
C SER A 89 8.31 5.85 -4.38
N ALA A 90 9.46 6.01 -3.72
CA ALA A 90 10.54 6.87 -4.22
C ALA A 90 11.04 6.48 -5.63
N PHE A 91 10.76 5.26 -6.09
CA PHE A 91 11.20 4.72 -7.39
C PHE A 91 10.10 4.74 -8.46
N GLY A 92 9.01 5.47 -8.23
CA GLY A 92 7.94 5.64 -9.21
C GLY A 92 6.57 5.17 -8.71
N ARG A 93 5.59 5.30 -9.62
CA ARG A 93 4.17 5.01 -9.38
C ARG A 93 3.74 3.74 -10.09
N ARG A 94 2.83 3.03 -9.44
CA ARG A 94 2.08 1.89 -9.89
C ARG A 94 0.61 2.15 -9.62
N TRP A 95 -0.25 1.38 -10.26
CA TRP A 95 -1.68 1.58 -10.17
C TRP A 95 -2.40 0.25 -10.03
N SER A 96 -3.44 0.24 -9.21
CA SER A 96 -4.42 -0.82 -9.10
C SER A 96 -5.70 -0.42 -9.85
N PRO A 97 -5.82 -0.68 -11.16
CA PRO A 97 -7.08 -0.41 -11.85
C PRO A 97 -8.20 -1.32 -11.32
N PRO A 98 -9.48 -0.89 -11.39
CA PRO A 98 -10.60 -1.75 -11.06
C PRO A 98 -10.56 -3.06 -11.85
N GLY A 99 -10.73 -4.18 -11.16
CA GLY A 99 -10.72 -5.52 -11.77
C GLY A 99 -9.33 -6.16 -11.93
N ASP A 100 -8.25 -5.51 -11.50
CA ASP A 100 -6.91 -6.12 -11.53
C ASP A 100 -6.72 -7.19 -10.41
N PRO A 101 -6.38 -8.45 -10.75
CA PRO A 101 -6.25 -9.49 -9.73
C PRO A 101 -5.04 -9.34 -8.79
N ALA A 102 -3.96 -8.68 -9.21
CA ALA A 102 -2.80 -8.45 -8.34
C ALA A 102 -3.12 -7.37 -7.29
N ALA A 103 -3.81 -6.33 -7.72
CA ALA A 103 -4.38 -5.29 -6.88
C ALA A 103 -5.31 -5.84 -5.80
N MET A 104 -6.33 -6.61 -6.17
CA MET A 104 -7.27 -7.18 -5.19
C MET A 104 -6.54 -8.01 -4.15
N ARG A 105 -5.59 -8.86 -4.59
CA ARG A 105 -4.77 -9.67 -3.68
C ARG A 105 -3.90 -8.83 -2.74
N LEU A 106 -3.37 -7.70 -3.22
CA LEU A 106 -2.61 -6.79 -2.37
C LEU A 106 -3.52 -6.17 -1.30
N THR A 107 -4.68 -5.64 -1.68
CA THR A 107 -5.63 -5.03 -0.76
C THR A 107 -6.15 -6.04 0.27
N ASP A 108 -6.56 -7.24 -0.15
CA ASP A 108 -7.02 -8.31 0.74
C ASP A 108 -5.93 -8.69 1.75
N ARG A 109 -4.67 -8.77 1.28
CA ARG A 109 -3.54 -9.10 2.15
C ARG A 109 -3.28 -8.00 3.19
N LEU A 110 -3.35 -6.74 2.81
CA LEU A 110 -3.16 -5.61 3.72
C LEU A 110 -4.27 -5.58 4.79
N ARG A 111 -5.53 -5.75 4.40
CA ARG A 111 -6.68 -5.83 5.32
C ARG A 111 -6.54 -6.98 6.32
N ALA A 112 -6.14 -8.16 5.85
CA ALA A 112 -5.92 -9.32 6.72
C ALA A 112 -4.81 -9.09 7.76
N LEU A 113 -3.79 -8.28 7.43
CA LEU A 113 -2.70 -7.97 8.35
C LEU A 113 -3.10 -6.93 9.41
N THR A 114 -3.87 -5.92 9.03
CA THR A 114 -4.21 -4.77 9.89
C THR A 114 -5.56 -4.91 10.59
N GLY A 115 -6.37 -5.93 10.24
CA GLY A 115 -7.70 -6.14 10.79
C GLY A 115 -8.72 -5.08 10.33
N ALA A 116 -8.53 -4.55 9.13
CA ALA A 116 -9.27 -3.44 8.54
C ALA A 116 -10.14 -3.83 7.33
#